data_AF-A0A957VZU3-F1
#
_entry.id   AF-A0A957VZU3-F1
#
_cell.length_a   1.000
_cell.length_b   1.000
_cell.length_c   1.000
_cell.angle_alpha   90.00
_cell.angle_beta   90.00
_cell.angle_gamma   90.00
#
_symmetry.space_group_name_H-M   'P 1'
#
loop_
_entity.id
_entity.type
_entity.pdbx_description
1 polymer ?
#
loop_
_entity_poly.entity_id
_entity_poly.type
_entity_poly.pdbx_seq_one_letter_code
_entity_poly.pdbx_strand_id
1 'polypeptide(L)'
;PELVADVGVKKGEKVDYAILKEGQPIMLFECKWHGHNLDKAHASQLFRYFSVTHARFAVLTNGVIYRFFTDLDTPNKMDAKHFFEFNLEDYSERELAELKKFTKFSYDLDNILTTASELKYTRAIKQIIADQWSEPSDEFIRFFVSQVHNGRFTKAVRDEFEGIVKKALQQFLNERINQRLVSALTEEKAIQTPIMDIDRPGDSNGVEPMSSPEEAPKIVTTDEEKEAYFIVKSILRRVVDTHRVVMRDVQSYCGILLDDNNRKPICRLHFNSAQKYLGLFGADKNEEKVPIKGLDEIYQYTERLRATVGFYE
;
A
#
# COMPACT_ATOMS: atom_id res chain seq x y z
N PRO A 1 22.63 -30.68 12.87
CA PRO A 1 22.05 -29.33 12.63
C PRO A 1 21.62 -28.63 13.93
N GLU A 2 21.21 -29.40 14.94
CA GLU A 2 20.83 -28.88 16.26
C GLU A 2 22.06 -28.46 17.08
N LEU A 3 21.95 -27.30 17.76
CA LEU A 3 22.98 -26.78 18.67
C LEU A 3 22.52 -26.98 20.11
N VAL A 4 23.36 -27.64 20.93
CA VAL A 4 23.11 -27.82 22.37
C VAL A 4 23.86 -26.73 23.12
N ALA A 5 23.14 -25.91 23.89
CA ALA A 5 23.71 -25.00 24.87
C ALA A 5 22.87 -25.09 26.16
N ASP A 6 23.49 -25.53 27.26
CA ASP A 6 22.80 -25.72 28.54
C ASP A 6 22.62 -24.38 29.27
N VAL A 7 21.45 -24.16 29.89
CA VAL A 7 21.13 -22.94 30.67
C VAL A 7 20.59 -23.30 32.05
N GLY A 8 21.37 -23.02 33.10
CA GLY A 8 20.92 -23.19 34.48
C GLY A 8 20.55 -24.64 34.85
N VAL A 9 19.40 -24.83 35.49
CA VAL A 9 18.98 -26.12 36.11
C VAL A 9 18.31 -27.09 35.11
N LYS A 10 18.00 -26.65 33.88
CA LYS A 10 17.38 -27.48 32.84
C LYS A 10 18.42 -27.90 31.79
N LYS A 11 18.80 -29.18 31.81
CA LYS A 11 19.68 -29.80 30.82
C LYS A 11 18.92 -30.22 29.56
N GLY A 12 19.54 -30.06 28.39
CA GLY A 12 19.13 -30.75 27.16
C GLY A 12 18.07 -30.06 26.30
N GLU A 13 17.81 -28.76 26.50
CA GLU A 13 17.03 -28.00 25.51
C GLU A 13 17.89 -27.76 24.25
N LYS A 14 17.21 -27.48 23.14
CA LYS A 14 17.84 -27.33 21.83
C LYS A 14 17.16 -26.19 21.08
N VAL A 15 17.94 -25.49 20.28
CA VAL A 15 17.41 -24.61 19.23
C VAL A 15 17.35 -25.43 17.93
N ASP A 16 16.31 -25.26 17.14
CA ASP A 16 16.10 -26.07 15.93
C ASP A 16 17.26 -25.92 14.94
N TYR A 17 17.64 -24.67 14.65
CA TYR A 17 18.80 -24.38 13.81
C TYR A 17 19.64 -23.22 14.33
N ALA A 18 20.92 -23.23 13.98
CA ALA A 18 21.82 -22.11 14.18
C ALA A 18 22.68 -21.89 12.93
N ILE A 19 22.88 -20.62 12.56
CA ILE A 19 23.90 -20.25 11.58
C ILE A 19 25.19 -19.98 12.34
N LEU A 20 26.24 -20.71 11.95
CA LEU A 20 27.58 -20.55 12.51
C LEU A 20 28.50 -19.79 11.55
N LYS A 21 29.27 -18.84 12.08
CA LYS A 21 30.41 -18.18 11.42
C LYS A 21 31.64 -18.41 12.29
N GLU A 22 32.70 -18.99 11.71
CA GLU A 22 33.94 -19.32 12.44
C GLU A 22 33.70 -20.19 13.69
N GLY A 23 32.74 -21.12 13.61
CA GLY A 23 32.37 -22.02 14.71
C GLY A 23 31.52 -21.39 15.80
N GLN A 24 31.27 -20.08 15.77
CA GLN A 24 30.43 -19.36 16.73
C GLN A 24 29.00 -19.16 16.18
N PRO A 25 27.96 -19.31 17.01
CA PRO A 25 26.59 -19.02 16.60
C PRO A 25 26.40 -17.53 16.41
N ILE A 26 26.00 -17.13 15.20
CA ILE A 26 25.68 -15.73 14.87
C ILE A 26 24.18 -15.49 14.82
N MET A 27 23.39 -16.53 14.53
CA MET A 27 21.94 -16.44 14.44
C MET A 27 21.27 -17.75 14.86
N LEU A 28 20.21 -17.65 15.65
CA LEU A 28 19.43 -18.76 16.18
C LEU A 28 18.06 -18.82 15.53
N PHE A 29 17.52 -20.01 15.28
CA PHE A 29 16.22 -20.21 14.63
C PHE A 29 15.33 -21.15 15.43
N GLU A 30 14.13 -20.68 15.75
CA GLU A 30 13.04 -21.50 16.26
C GLU A 30 11.96 -21.62 15.19
N CYS A 31 11.60 -22.86 14.89
CA CYS A 31 10.59 -23.20 13.92
C CYS A 31 9.29 -23.64 14.63
N LYS A 32 8.17 -23.24 14.06
CA LYS A 32 6.81 -23.68 14.42
C LYS A 32 6.16 -24.32 13.21
N TRP A 33 5.11 -25.09 13.45
CA TRP A 33 4.27 -25.63 12.38
C TRP A 33 3.65 -24.50 11.52
N HIS A 34 3.49 -24.72 10.22
CA HIS A 34 3.11 -23.68 9.26
C HIS A 34 1.79 -22.97 9.53
N GLY A 35 0.79 -23.65 10.09
CA GLY A 35 -0.48 -23.03 10.46
C GLY A 35 -0.47 -22.38 11.85
N HIS A 36 0.66 -22.38 12.55
CA HIS A 36 0.76 -21.75 13.87
C HIS A 36 0.85 -20.23 13.72
N ASN A 37 0.00 -19.51 14.44
CA ASN A 37 0.09 -18.06 14.54
C ASN A 37 1.28 -17.67 15.45
N LEU A 38 2.26 -16.96 14.90
CA LEU A 38 3.47 -16.57 15.62
C LEU A 38 3.24 -15.55 16.75
N ASP A 39 2.13 -14.80 16.77
CA ASP A 39 1.78 -13.88 17.86
C ASP A 39 1.42 -14.64 19.15
N LYS A 40 0.93 -15.87 19.01
CA LYS A 40 0.60 -16.76 20.12
C LYS A 40 1.78 -17.65 20.54
N ALA A 41 2.89 -17.59 19.81
CA ALA A 41 4.06 -18.39 20.11
C ALA A 41 4.88 -17.74 21.23
N HIS A 42 5.08 -18.45 22.33
CA HIS A 42 6.07 -18.05 23.31
C HIS A 42 7.46 -18.41 22.78
N ALA A 43 8.26 -17.41 22.43
CA ALA A 43 9.66 -17.56 22.04
C ALA A 43 10.58 -17.86 23.25
N SER A 44 10.07 -18.50 24.30
CA SER A 44 10.79 -18.68 25.58
C SER A 44 12.03 -19.57 25.45
N GLN A 45 12.12 -20.41 24.42
CA GLN A 45 13.34 -21.13 24.08
C GLN A 45 14.37 -20.15 23.49
N LEU A 46 14.04 -19.47 22.40
CA LEU A 46 14.85 -18.39 21.82
C LEU A 46 15.39 -17.39 22.86
N PHE A 47 14.55 -16.83 23.74
CA PHE A 47 14.99 -15.88 24.77
C PHE A 47 16.13 -16.41 25.66
N ARG A 48 16.04 -17.68 26.06
CA ARG A 48 17.01 -18.28 26.99
C ARG A 48 18.31 -18.63 26.27
N TYR A 49 18.23 -19.17 25.04
CA TYR A 49 19.42 -19.44 24.23
C TYR A 49 20.15 -18.18 23.80
N PHE A 50 19.41 -17.15 23.45
CA PHE A 50 19.99 -15.86 23.10
C PHE A 50 20.84 -15.32 24.27
N SER A 51 20.39 -15.48 25.51
CA SER A 51 21.12 -14.98 26.70
C SER A 51 22.40 -15.73 27.06
N VAL A 52 22.61 -16.94 26.54
CA VAL A 52 23.78 -17.79 26.86
C VAL A 52 24.70 -18.07 25.69
N THR A 53 24.38 -17.55 24.51
CA THR A 53 25.20 -17.70 23.30
C THR A 53 25.76 -16.35 22.87
N HIS A 54 26.77 -16.36 22.00
CA HIS A 54 27.28 -15.16 21.35
C HIS A 54 26.41 -14.68 20.17
N ALA A 55 25.26 -15.32 19.95
CA ALA A 55 24.37 -14.94 18.86
C ALA A 55 23.75 -13.57 19.13
N ARG A 56 23.82 -12.71 18.14
CA ARG A 56 23.22 -11.36 18.19
C ARG A 56 21.87 -11.29 17.48
N PHE A 57 21.50 -12.36 16.78
CA PHE A 57 20.22 -12.45 16.06
C PHE A 57 19.47 -13.74 16.37
N ALA A 58 18.16 -13.62 16.34
CA ALA A 58 17.22 -14.69 16.60
C ALA A 58 16.09 -14.62 15.57
N VAL A 59 15.61 -15.78 15.11
CA VAL A 59 14.55 -15.88 14.12
C VAL A 59 13.48 -16.83 14.63
N LEU A 60 12.25 -16.34 14.72
CA LEU A 60 11.07 -17.17 14.95
C LEU A 60 10.31 -17.30 13.63
N THR A 61 10.04 -18.53 13.21
CA THR A 61 9.36 -18.77 11.93
C THR A 61 8.35 -19.91 12.00
N ASN A 62 7.33 -19.85 11.16
CA ASN A 62 6.45 -20.99 10.86
C ASN A 62 6.73 -21.58 9.46
N GLY A 63 7.80 -21.16 8.79
CA GLY A 63 8.12 -21.55 7.42
C GLY A 63 7.44 -20.70 6.33
N VAL A 64 6.54 -19.78 6.68
CA VAL A 64 5.98 -18.77 5.77
C VAL A 64 6.42 -17.37 6.20
N ILE A 65 6.24 -17.06 7.49
CA ILE A 65 6.63 -15.80 8.11
C ILE A 65 7.92 -16.01 8.91
N TYR A 66 8.88 -15.10 8.75
CA TYR A 66 10.15 -15.08 9.46
C TYR A 66 10.30 -13.77 10.23
N ARG A 67 10.33 -13.85 11.56
CA ARG A 67 10.45 -12.68 12.45
C ARG A 67 11.86 -12.64 13.04
N PHE A 68 12.57 -11.55 12.78
CA PHE A 68 13.94 -11.33 13.21
C PHE A 68 13.99 -10.47 14.47
N PHE A 69 14.75 -10.95 15.45
CA PHE A 69 14.98 -10.34 16.74
C PHE A 69 16.48 -10.10 16.94
N THR A 70 16.80 -9.14 17.79
CA THR A 70 18.14 -8.70 18.14
C THR A 70 18.12 -8.21 19.59
N ASP A 71 19.25 -7.76 20.11
CA ASP A 71 19.43 -7.23 21.47
C ASP A 71 19.78 -5.73 21.47
N LEU A 72 18.99 -4.91 20.77
CA LEU A 72 19.23 -3.48 20.68
C LEU A 72 18.94 -2.77 22.01
N ASP A 73 17.98 -3.26 22.79
CA ASP A 73 17.58 -2.60 24.05
C ASP A 73 18.54 -2.91 25.20
N THR A 74 19.05 -4.14 25.26
CA THR A 74 19.99 -4.57 26.31
C THR A 74 20.91 -5.65 25.75
N PRO A 75 22.24 -5.46 25.77
CA PRO A 75 23.17 -6.44 25.22
C PRO A 75 22.96 -7.84 25.80
N ASN A 76 23.00 -8.85 24.92
CA ASN A 76 22.76 -10.28 25.22
C ASN A 76 21.37 -10.59 25.80
N LYS A 77 20.41 -9.68 25.63
CA LYS A 77 19.00 -9.91 25.97
C LYS A 77 18.16 -9.61 24.74
N MET A 78 17.56 -10.65 24.18
CA MET A 78 16.69 -10.52 23.02
C MET A 78 15.55 -9.53 23.32
N ASP A 79 15.32 -8.61 22.38
CA ASP A 79 14.23 -7.65 22.43
C ASP A 79 12.87 -8.38 22.38
N ALA A 80 11.87 -7.82 23.05
CA ALA A 80 10.53 -8.41 23.08
C ALA A 80 9.80 -8.33 21.73
N LYS A 81 10.15 -7.34 20.90
CA LYS A 81 9.55 -7.10 19.59
C LYS A 81 10.57 -7.39 18.49
N HIS A 82 10.12 -8.04 17.42
CA HIS A 82 10.91 -8.23 16.22
C HIS A 82 11.07 -6.90 15.47
N PHE A 83 12.25 -6.67 14.91
CA PHE A 83 12.55 -5.45 14.17
C PHE A 83 12.31 -5.60 12.65
N PHE A 84 12.34 -6.85 12.15
CA PHE A 84 12.11 -7.18 10.75
C PHE A 84 11.23 -8.42 10.65
N GLU A 85 10.28 -8.42 9.71
CA GLU A 85 9.42 -9.54 9.37
C GLU A 85 9.49 -9.76 7.86
N PHE A 86 9.64 -11.00 7.44
CA PHE A 86 9.66 -11.39 6.03
C PHE A 86 8.59 -12.45 5.78
N ASN A 87 7.69 -12.19 4.85
CA ASN A 87 6.66 -13.14 4.43
C ASN A 87 7.05 -13.71 3.05
N LEU A 88 7.25 -15.03 2.98
CA LEU A 88 7.60 -15.70 1.72
C LEU A 88 6.53 -15.58 0.63
N GLU A 89 5.27 -15.38 1.00
CA GLU A 89 4.15 -15.28 0.07
C GLU A 89 3.85 -13.84 -0.36
N ASP A 90 4.36 -12.85 0.38
CA ASP A 90 4.11 -11.42 0.13
C ASP A 90 5.31 -10.59 0.58
N TYR A 91 6.20 -10.28 -0.36
CA TYR A 91 7.38 -9.44 -0.10
C TYR A 91 7.66 -8.49 -1.27
N SER A 92 8.35 -7.40 -0.96
CA SER A 92 8.89 -6.45 -1.93
C SER A 92 10.38 -6.68 -2.20
N GLU A 93 10.88 -6.19 -3.34
CA GLU A 93 12.31 -6.20 -3.67
C GLU A 93 13.18 -5.52 -2.59
N ARG A 94 12.62 -4.54 -1.86
CA ARG A 94 13.30 -3.88 -0.75
C ARG A 94 13.48 -4.83 0.43
N GLU A 95 12.43 -5.54 0.82
CA GLU A 95 12.50 -6.54 1.90
C GLU A 95 13.44 -7.68 1.53
N LEU A 96 13.46 -8.10 0.26
CA LEU A 96 14.40 -9.12 -0.22
C LEU A 96 15.86 -8.63 -0.13
N ALA A 97 16.13 -7.37 -0.48
CA ALA A 97 17.45 -6.78 -0.33
C ALA A 97 17.89 -6.72 1.15
N GLU A 98 16.97 -6.42 2.07
CA GLU A 98 17.23 -6.47 3.51
C GLU A 98 17.51 -7.90 3.99
N LEU A 99 16.71 -8.88 3.57
CA LEU A 99 16.90 -10.28 3.93
C LEU A 99 18.28 -10.82 3.52
N LYS A 100 18.81 -10.40 2.35
CA LYS A 100 20.14 -10.82 1.87
C LYS A 100 21.26 -10.46 2.85
N LYS A 101 21.12 -9.39 3.62
CA LYS A 101 22.11 -8.98 4.64
C LYS A 101 22.26 -10.01 5.77
N PHE A 102 21.21 -10.78 6.04
CA PHE A 102 21.18 -11.82 7.08
C PHE A 102 21.80 -13.16 6.64
N THR A 103 22.28 -13.26 5.40
CA THR A 103 22.96 -14.48 4.91
C THR A 103 24.37 -14.60 5.50
N LYS A 104 24.84 -15.84 5.69
CA LYS A 104 26.16 -16.12 6.28
C LYS A 104 27.32 -15.39 5.59
N PHE A 105 27.28 -15.27 4.26
CA PHE A 105 28.36 -14.64 3.47
C PHE A 105 28.34 -13.11 3.56
N SER A 106 27.17 -12.51 3.69
CA SER A 106 27.00 -11.05 3.79
C SER A 106 26.88 -10.56 5.23
N TYR A 107 27.04 -11.46 6.21
CA TYR A 107 26.84 -11.15 7.63
C TYR A 107 27.90 -10.18 8.15
N ASP A 108 27.43 -8.97 8.48
CA ASP A 108 28.17 -7.89 9.09
C ASP A 108 27.37 -7.38 10.31
N LEU A 109 27.89 -7.63 11.51
CA LEU A 109 27.15 -7.35 12.73
C LEU A 109 26.82 -5.86 12.89
N ASP A 110 27.78 -4.98 12.68
CA ASP A 110 27.63 -3.55 12.96
C ASP A 110 26.66 -2.91 11.96
N ASN A 111 26.78 -3.27 10.69
CA ASN A 111 25.87 -2.81 9.64
C ASN A 111 24.45 -3.34 9.83
N ILE A 112 24.29 -4.62 10.20
CA ILE A 112 22.97 -5.20 10.44
C ILE A 112 22.34 -4.60 11.70
N LEU A 113 23.09 -4.36 12.79
CA LEU A 113 22.57 -3.72 14.00
C LEU A 113 22.12 -2.28 13.74
N THR A 114 22.89 -1.52 12.96
CA THR A 114 22.51 -0.16 12.56
C THR A 114 21.22 -0.18 11.75
N THR A 115 21.16 -1.05 10.74
CA THR A 115 19.95 -1.26 9.92
C THR A 115 18.76 -1.70 10.78
N ALA A 116 18.97 -2.62 11.72
CA ALA A 116 17.93 -3.13 12.61
C ALA A 116 17.37 -2.02 13.52
N SER A 117 18.23 -1.15 14.04
CA SER A 117 17.83 0.03 14.81
C SER A 117 16.96 0.97 13.99
N GLU A 118 17.41 1.32 12.78
CA GLU A 118 16.65 2.15 11.85
C GLU A 118 15.29 1.53 11.50
N LEU A 119 15.25 0.23 11.19
CA LEU A 119 14.02 -0.50 10.89
C LEU A 119 13.06 -0.54 12.09
N LYS A 120 13.57 -0.81 13.30
CA LYS A 120 12.79 -0.82 14.55
C LYS A 120 12.09 0.52 14.77
N TYR A 121 12.84 1.62 14.70
CA TYR A 121 12.29 2.95 14.91
C TYR A 121 11.40 3.39 13.75
N THR A 122 11.76 3.10 12.49
CA THR A 122 10.93 3.41 11.33
C THR A 122 9.57 2.72 11.41
N ARG A 123 9.53 1.45 11.82
CA ARG A 123 8.28 0.72 12.02
C ARG A 123 7.45 1.32 13.15
N ALA A 124 8.07 1.60 14.30
CA ALA A 124 7.38 2.21 15.43
C ALA A 124 6.77 3.57 15.05
N ILE A 125 7.53 4.41 14.34
CA ILE A 125 7.07 5.71 13.85
C ILE A 125 5.94 5.55 12.83
N LYS A 126 6.05 4.62 11.88
CA LYS A 126 4.96 4.33 10.92
C LYS A 126 3.67 3.93 11.62
N GLN A 127 3.76 3.11 12.67
CA GLN A 127 2.59 2.74 13.46
C GLN A 127 1.98 3.96 14.14
N ILE A 128 2.81 4.79 14.81
CA ILE A 128 2.33 6.03 15.43
C ILE A 128 1.64 6.93 14.40
N ILE A 129 2.22 7.09 13.20
CA ILE A 129 1.61 7.88 12.12
C ILE A 129 0.25 7.30 11.72
N ALA A 130 0.13 5.98 11.56
CA ALA A 130 -1.13 5.31 11.22
C ALA A 130 -2.18 5.50 12.33
N ASP A 131 -1.77 5.40 13.59
CA ASP A 131 -2.64 5.63 14.74
C ASP A 131 -3.12 7.08 14.75
N GLN A 132 -2.21 8.07 14.64
CA GLN A 132 -2.56 9.49 14.55
C GLN A 132 -3.45 9.82 13.36
N TRP A 133 -3.35 9.06 12.26
CA TRP A 133 -4.18 9.23 11.08
C TRP A 133 -5.63 8.83 11.31
N SER A 134 -5.83 7.71 11.99
CA SER A 134 -7.16 7.16 12.27
C SER A 134 -7.83 7.86 13.46
N GLU A 135 -7.05 8.09 14.50
CA GLU A 135 -7.46 8.70 15.77
C GLU A 135 -6.35 9.65 16.27
N PRO A 136 -6.37 10.92 15.84
CA PRO A 136 -5.43 11.94 16.30
C PRO A 136 -5.47 12.10 17.83
N SER A 137 -4.30 12.01 18.47
CA SER A 137 -4.17 12.28 19.90
C SER A 137 -4.25 13.77 20.23
N ASP A 138 -4.58 14.11 21.47
CA ASP A 138 -4.63 15.50 21.95
C ASP A 138 -3.30 16.24 21.78
N GLU A 139 -2.16 15.57 21.97
CA GLU A 139 -0.84 16.16 21.76
C GLU A 139 -0.59 16.50 20.29
N PHE A 140 -1.02 15.60 19.39
CA PHE A 140 -0.89 15.80 17.95
C PHE A 140 -1.82 16.90 17.44
N ILE A 141 -3.07 16.96 17.95
CA ILE A 141 -4.00 18.05 17.65
C ILE A 141 -3.40 19.37 18.17
N ARG A 142 -2.92 19.40 19.42
CA ARG A 142 -2.29 20.60 20.01
C ARG A 142 -1.12 21.11 19.18
N PHE A 143 -0.29 20.21 18.63
CA PHE A 143 0.82 20.59 17.75
C PHE A 143 0.33 21.46 16.58
N PHE A 144 -0.73 21.05 15.87
CA PHE A 144 -1.29 21.86 14.78
C PHE A 144 -1.95 23.14 15.29
N VAL A 145 -2.80 23.05 16.32
CA VAL A 145 -3.52 24.22 16.85
C VAL A 145 -2.54 25.32 17.26
N SER A 146 -1.44 24.97 17.92
CA SER A 146 -0.44 25.94 18.37
C SER A 146 0.23 26.72 17.24
N GLN A 147 0.17 26.23 15.99
CA GLN A 147 0.76 26.88 14.81
C GLN A 147 -0.24 27.69 13.99
N VAL A 148 -1.54 27.44 14.15
CA VAL A 148 -2.59 28.03 13.30
C VAL A 148 -3.61 28.86 14.08
N HIS A 149 -3.64 28.76 15.40
CA HIS A 149 -4.61 29.42 16.26
C HIS A 149 -3.93 30.11 17.45
N ASN A 150 -4.15 31.43 17.57
CA ASN A 150 -3.47 32.28 18.56
C ASN A 150 -4.14 32.29 19.96
N GLY A 151 -4.97 31.30 20.28
CA GLY A 151 -5.69 31.19 21.55
C GLY A 151 -5.25 30.01 22.41
N ARG A 152 -5.74 29.95 23.64
CA ARG A 152 -5.47 28.82 24.55
C ARG A 152 -6.07 27.52 23.99
N PHE A 153 -5.34 26.42 24.16
CA PHE A 153 -5.83 25.08 23.85
C PHE A 153 -6.84 24.63 24.91
N THR A 154 -8.10 25.00 24.73
CA THR A 154 -9.22 24.58 25.60
C THR A 154 -9.90 23.33 25.05
N LYS A 155 -10.75 22.68 25.84
CA LYS A 155 -11.51 21.50 25.38
C LYS A 155 -12.37 21.80 24.14
N ALA A 156 -13.03 22.96 24.11
CA ALA A 156 -13.84 23.38 22.96
C ALA A 156 -13.00 23.51 21.68
N VAL A 157 -11.82 24.14 21.79
CA VAL A 157 -10.87 24.25 20.66
C VAL A 157 -10.33 22.87 20.27
N ARG A 158 -10.03 22.00 21.23
CA ARG A 158 -9.59 20.62 20.96
C ARG A 158 -10.64 19.84 20.17
N ASP A 159 -11.90 19.88 20.60
CA ASP A 159 -13.00 19.13 19.97
C ASP A 159 -13.32 19.66 18.55
N GLU A 160 -13.23 20.98 18.35
CA GLU A 160 -13.35 21.58 17.02
C GLU A 160 -12.21 21.16 16.09
N PHE A 161 -10.96 21.25 16.57
CA PHE A 161 -9.79 20.97 15.75
C PHE A 161 -9.55 19.48 15.52
N GLU A 162 -10.07 18.57 16.35
CA GLU A 162 -10.00 17.12 16.09
C GLU A 162 -10.63 16.78 14.73
N GLY A 163 -11.82 17.30 14.45
CA GLY A 163 -12.51 17.10 13.17
C GLY A 163 -11.76 17.73 11.99
N ILE A 164 -11.20 18.93 12.19
CA ILE A 164 -10.43 19.64 11.17
C ILE A 164 -9.14 18.89 10.84
N VAL A 165 -8.37 18.46 11.84
CA VAL A 165 -7.12 17.71 11.67
C VAL A 165 -7.39 16.40 10.93
N LYS A 166 -8.40 15.63 11.34
CA LYS A 166 -8.74 14.36 10.69
C LYS A 166 -9.11 14.56 9.21
N LYS A 167 -9.93 15.58 8.92
CA LYS A 167 -10.31 15.92 7.54
C LYS A 167 -9.10 16.36 6.71
N ALA A 168 -8.24 17.22 7.27
CA ALA A 168 -7.05 17.72 6.59
C ALA A 168 -6.05 16.60 6.26
N LEU A 169 -5.83 15.65 7.17
CA LEU A 169 -4.99 14.48 6.92
C LEU A 169 -5.53 13.68 5.72
N GLN A 170 -6.81 13.30 5.77
CA GLN A 170 -7.44 12.54 4.68
C GLN A 170 -7.34 13.25 3.32
N GLN A 171 -7.66 14.55 3.27
CA GLN A 171 -7.55 15.35 2.06
C GLN A 171 -6.12 15.40 1.53
N PHE A 172 -5.14 15.64 2.42
CA PHE A 172 -3.73 15.71 2.03
C PHE A 172 -3.22 14.40 1.41
N LEU A 173 -3.58 13.23 1.96
CA LEU A 173 -3.18 11.95 1.35
C LEU A 173 -3.80 11.76 -0.02
N ASN A 174 -5.09 12.05 -0.16
CA ASN A 174 -5.78 11.91 -1.44
C ASN A 174 -5.14 12.83 -2.50
N GLU A 175 -4.80 14.07 -2.12
CA GLU A 175 -4.05 14.99 -2.98
C GLU A 175 -2.66 14.44 -3.34
N ARG A 176 -1.90 13.86 -2.39
CA ARG A 176 -0.58 13.29 -2.67
C ARG A 176 -0.64 12.05 -3.57
N ILE A 177 -1.64 11.20 -3.39
CA ILE A 177 -1.89 10.04 -4.27
C ILE A 177 -2.19 10.54 -5.68
N ASN A 178 -3.10 11.51 -5.81
CA ASN A 178 -3.45 12.12 -7.09
C ASN A 178 -2.25 12.80 -7.76
N GLN A 179 -1.44 13.55 -7.01
CA GLN A 179 -0.21 14.19 -7.52
C GLN A 179 0.79 13.15 -8.02
N ARG A 180 1.08 12.09 -7.24
CA ARG A 180 2.04 11.05 -7.64
C ARG A 180 1.58 10.27 -8.87
N LEU A 181 0.28 10.02 -8.99
CA LEU A 181 -0.33 9.43 -10.19
C LEU A 181 -0.14 10.34 -11.41
N VAL A 182 -0.42 11.65 -11.28
CA VAL A 182 -0.23 12.62 -12.37
C VAL A 182 1.25 12.75 -12.75
N SER A 183 2.16 12.80 -11.79
CA SER A 183 3.60 12.92 -12.04
C SER A 183 4.18 11.70 -12.77
N ALA A 184 3.78 10.47 -12.38
CA ALA A 184 4.17 9.26 -13.08
C ALA A 184 3.66 9.26 -14.54
N LEU A 185 2.47 9.80 -14.80
CA LEU A 185 1.90 9.94 -16.15
C LEU A 185 2.61 11.00 -17.01
N THR A 186 3.17 12.06 -16.40
CA THR A 186 3.94 13.08 -17.13
C THR A 186 5.39 12.69 -17.38
N GLU A 187 6.00 11.91 -16.51
CA GLU A 187 7.35 11.35 -16.74
C GLU A 187 7.35 10.37 -17.93
N GLU A 188 6.27 9.61 -18.13
CA GLU A 188 6.10 8.75 -19.32
C GLU A 188 5.88 9.56 -20.61
N LYS A 189 5.28 10.76 -20.54
CA LYS A 189 5.12 11.65 -21.72
C LYS A 189 6.42 12.34 -22.16
N ALA A 190 7.41 12.48 -21.27
CA ALA A 190 8.67 13.15 -21.59
C ALA A 190 9.65 12.29 -22.42
N ILE A 191 9.40 10.99 -22.57
CA ILE A 191 10.25 10.06 -23.32
C ILE A 191 9.84 9.96 -24.81
N GLN A 192 8.73 10.59 -25.22
CA GLN A 192 8.28 10.59 -26.62
C GLN A 192 8.08 12.00 -27.16
N THR A 193 9.16 12.59 -27.67
CA THR A 193 9.16 13.34 -28.94
C THR A 193 10.63 13.51 -29.38
N PRO A 194 10.96 13.32 -30.67
CA PRO A 194 10.39 14.14 -31.75
C PRO A 194 10.02 13.37 -33.03
N ILE A 195 9.17 13.96 -33.89
CA ILE A 195 9.41 14.27 -35.31
C ILE A 195 8.13 14.86 -35.97
N MET A 196 8.30 16.11 -36.43
CA MET A 196 7.85 16.81 -37.66
C MET A 196 6.44 16.62 -38.28
N ASP A 197 5.73 17.76 -38.31
CA ASP A 197 5.16 18.50 -39.46
C ASP A 197 4.57 17.78 -40.67
N ILE A 198 3.40 18.29 -41.12
CA ILE A 198 3.11 18.95 -42.42
C ILE A 198 1.57 19.10 -42.54
N ASP A 199 1.02 20.32 -42.48
CA ASP A 199 0.50 21.14 -43.61
C ASP A 199 -0.75 20.47 -44.26
N ARG A 200 -1.96 21.05 -44.49
CA ARG A 200 -2.47 22.42 -44.76
C ARG A 200 -3.99 22.24 -45.13
N PRO A 201 -4.77 23.21 -45.68
CA PRO A 201 -5.35 24.45 -45.12
C PRO A 201 -6.87 24.68 -45.41
N GLY A 202 -7.42 25.78 -44.87
CA GLY A 202 -8.46 26.62 -45.51
C GLY A 202 -9.92 26.34 -45.11
N ASP A 203 -10.84 27.31 -45.00
CA ASP A 203 -10.77 28.76 -45.14
C ASP A 203 -12.04 29.38 -44.49
N SER A 204 -11.86 30.66 -44.16
CA SER A 204 -12.65 31.74 -43.58
C SER A 204 -14.19 31.90 -43.70
N ASN A 205 -14.70 32.65 -42.70
CA ASN A 205 -15.68 33.78 -42.73
C ASN A 205 -17.08 33.63 -42.11
N GLY A 206 -17.38 34.52 -41.15
CA GLY A 206 -18.72 34.99 -40.80
C GLY A 206 -18.90 35.47 -39.34
N VAL A 207 -19.08 36.78 -39.12
CA VAL A 207 -19.09 37.52 -37.83
C VAL A 207 -20.52 37.83 -37.36
N GLU A 208 -20.83 37.49 -36.08
CA GLU A 208 -21.75 38.06 -35.02
C GLU A 208 -23.19 38.61 -35.32
N PRO A 209 -24.09 38.90 -34.33
CA PRO A 209 -24.13 38.62 -32.86
C PRO A 209 -25.49 38.13 -32.25
N MET A 210 -25.41 37.64 -31.00
CA MET A 210 -26.35 37.63 -29.85
C MET A 210 -27.90 37.55 -30.00
N SER A 211 -28.53 36.51 -29.42
CA SER A 211 -29.12 36.51 -28.04
C SER A 211 -30.05 35.31 -27.75
N SER A 212 -29.63 34.46 -26.79
CA SER A 212 -30.31 33.59 -25.80
C SER A 212 -31.71 32.94 -26.04
N PRO A 213 -32.11 31.84 -25.34
CA PRO A 213 -31.43 31.09 -24.26
C PRO A 213 -31.44 29.54 -24.44
N GLU A 214 -30.75 28.85 -23.52
CA GLU A 214 -30.85 27.41 -23.20
C GLU A 214 -30.23 26.38 -24.17
N GLU A 215 -29.03 25.89 -23.80
CA GLU A 215 -28.82 24.48 -23.44
C GLU A 215 -27.41 24.28 -22.85
N ALA A 216 -27.34 23.66 -21.67
CA ALA A 216 -26.14 23.06 -21.11
C ALA A 216 -26.55 21.71 -20.46
N PRO A 217 -25.68 20.69 -20.38
CA PRO A 217 -24.24 20.79 -20.48
C PRO A 217 -23.59 19.94 -21.60
N LYS A 218 -22.44 20.45 -22.07
CA LYS A 218 -21.38 19.67 -22.73
C LYS A 218 -20.95 18.54 -21.78
N ILE A 219 -20.59 17.37 -22.32
CA ILE A 219 -20.03 16.23 -21.56
C ILE A 219 -18.96 16.74 -20.58
N VAL A 220 -19.19 16.61 -19.27
CA VAL A 220 -18.23 17.00 -18.21
C VAL A 220 -17.88 15.77 -17.41
N THR A 221 -16.65 15.29 -17.60
CA THR A 221 -16.12 14.20 -16.79
C THR A 221 -15.87 14.69 -15.36
N THR A 222 -16.65 14.17 -14.43
CA THR A 222 -16.61 14.54 -13.01
C THR A 222 -15.36 13.96 -12.32
N ASP A 223 -14.94 14.58 -11.22
CA ASP A 223 -13.81 14.07 -10.44
C ASP A 223 -14.12 12.70 -9.80
N GLU A 224 -15.40 12.44 -9.52
CA GLU A 224 -15.88 11.15 -9.05
C GLU A 224 -15.75 10.04 -10.10
N GLU A 225 -16.02 10.33 -11.37
CA GLU A 225 -15.79 9.38 -12.47
C GLU A 225 -14.30 9.12 -12.68
N LYS A 226 -13.44 10.14 -12.51
CA LYS A 226 -11.98 9.97 -12.57
C LYS A 226 -11.48 9.08 -11.43
N GLU A 227 -11.97 9.30 -10.21
CA GLU A 227 -11.62 8.49 -9.04
C GLU A 227 -12.03 7.03 -9.23
N ALA A 228 -13.26 6.78 -9.68
CA ALA A 228 -13.73 5.44 -10.02
C ALA A 228 -12.92 4.79 -11.16
N TYR A 229 -12.56 5.56 -12.18
CA TYR A 229 -11.66 5.08 -13.24
C TYR A 229 -10.30 4.65 -12.69
N PHE A 230 -9.71 5.40 -11.75
CA PHE A 230 -8.43 5.01 -11.14
C PHE A 230 -8.56 3.78 -10.24
N ILE A 231 -9.68 3.60 -9.53
CA ILE A 231 -9.95 2.37 -8.77
C ILE A 231 -9.98 1.17 -9.71
N VAL A 232 -10.77 1.24 -10.80
CA VAL A 232 -10.87 0.16 -11.80
C VAL A 232 -9.52 -0.10 -12.46
N LYS A 233 -8.78 0.95 -12.85
CA LYS A 233 -7.43 0.82 -13.43
C LYS A 233 -6.44 0.14 -12.47
N SER A 234 -6.53 0.45 -11.17
CA SER A 234 -5.68 -0.17 -10.14
C SER A 234 -6.00 -1.65 -9.92
N ILE A 235 -7.29 -2.02 -9.94
CA ILE A 235 -7.76 -3.41 -9.87
C ILE A 235 -7.19 -4.25 -11.03
N LEU A 236 -7.18 -3.66 -12.23
CA LEU A 236 -6.84 -4.34 -13.48
C LEU A 236 -5.35 -4.40 -13.79
N ARG A 237 -4.51 -3.60 -13.11
CA ARG A 237 -3.05 -3.60 -13.27
C ARG A 237 -2.41 -4.99 -13.12
N ARG A 238 -3.05 -5.90 -12.37
CA ARG A 238 -2.56 -7.27 -12.19
C ARG A 238 -2.85 -8.21 -13.37
N VAL A 239 -3.78 -7.86 -14.25
CA VAL A 239 -4.24 -8.72 -15.36
C VAL A 239 -3.98 -8.12 -16.73
N VAL A 240 -3.86 -6.79 -16.85
CA VAL A 240 -3.62 -6.14 -18.13
C VAL A 240 -2.79 -4.87 -17.95
N ASP A 241 -2.05 -4.52 -19.00
CA ASP A 241 -1.35 -3.23 -19.04
C ASP A 241 -2.36 -2.09 -18.90
N THR A 242 -2.07 -1.18 -17.97
CA THR A 242 -2.91 -0.05 -17.64
C THR A 242 -3.10 0.94 -18.80
N HIS A 243 -2.22 0.97 -19.81
CA HIS A 243 -2.41 1.77 -21.03
C HIS A 243 -3.58 1.30 -21.89
N ARG A 244 -3.92 0.02 -21.78
CA ARG A 244 -5.04 -0.57 -22.51
C ARG A 244 -6.38 -0.23 -21.85
N VAL A 245 -6.40 0.28 -20.63
CA VAL A 245 -7.63 0.64 -19.89
C VAL A 245 -7.94 2.12 -20.09
N VAL A 246 -8.94 2.43 -20.92
CA VAL A 246 -9.25 3.79 -21.39
C VAL A 246 -10.62 4.23 -20.91
N MET A 247 -10.73 5.47 -20.44
CA MET A 247 -11.98 6.10 -20.04
C MET A 247 -12.58 6.87 -21.21
N ARG A 248 -13.86 6.63 -21.52
CA ARG A 248 -14.66 7.38 -22.48
C ARG A 248 -15.95 7.84 -21.84
N ASP A 249 -16.07 9.14 -21.68
CA ASP A 249 -17.27 9.76 -21.14
C ASP A 249 -18.30 10.00 -22.25
N VAL A 250 -19.55 9.60 -21.99
CA VAL A 250 -20.71 9.85 -22.85
C VAL A 250 -21.87 10.33 -21.99
N GLN A 251 -22.83 11.03 -22.59
CA GLN A 251 -23.91 11.71 -21.86
C GLN A 251 -24.69 10.81 -20.87
N SER A 252 -24.81 9.51 -21.16
CA SER A 252 -25.57 8.57 -20.32
C SER A 252 -24.74 7.88 -19.23
N TYR A 253 -23.42 7.77 -19.39
CA TYR A 253 -22.52 7.06 -18.47
C TYR A 253 -21.05 7.34 -18.82
N CYS A 254 -20.14 7.15 -17.86
CA CYS A 254 -18.71 7.12 -18.14
C CYS A 254 -18.22 5.68 -18.36
N GLY A 255 -17.75 5.37 -19.57
CA GLY A 255 -17.33 4.03 -19.98
C GLY A 255 -15.85 3.78 -19.69
N ILE A 256 -15.52 2.58 -19.20
CA ILE A 256 -14.14 2.10 -19.08
C ILE A 256 -13.98 0.94 -20.05
N LEU A 257 -13.05 1.09 -21.00
CA LEU A 257 -12.89 0.22 -22.16
C LEU A 257 -11.49 -0.40 -22.18
N LEU A 258 -11.38 -1.59 -22.76
CA LEU A 258 -10.10 -2.17 -23.13
C LEU A 258 -9.72 -1.76 -24.56
N ASP A 259 -8.45 -1.42 -24.78
CA ASP A 259 -7.87 -1.03 -26.07
C ASP A 259 -8.59 0.14 -26.76
N ASP A 260 -9.19 1.04 -25.99
CA ASP A 260 -10.04 2.13 -26.48
C ASP A 260 -11.16 1.67 -27.44
N ASN A 261 -11.66 0.45 -27.25
CA ASN A 261 -12.59 -0.21 -28.16
C ASN A 261 -13.98 -0.39 -27.54
N ASN A 262 -15.00 0.22 -28.16
CA ASN A 262 -16.40 0.11 -27.71
C ASN A 262 -16.95 -1.33 -27.70
N ARG A 263 -16.31 -2.29 -28.38
CA ARG A 263 -16.66 -3.72 -28.36
C ARG A 263 -16.01 -4.50 -27.22
N LYS A 264 -15.14 -3.85 -26.45
CA LYS A 264 -14.45 -4.42 -25.28
C LYS A 264 -14.72 -3.58 -24.01
N PRO A 265 -15.99 -3.39 -23.60
CA PRO A 265 -16.30 -2.64 -22.40
C PRO A 265 -15.92 -3.42 -21.14
N ILE A 266 -15.17 -2.80 -20.24
CA ILE A 266 -14.79 -3.40 -18.96
C ILE A 266 -15.88 -3.14 -17.93
N CYS A 267 -16.31 -1.88 -17.81
CA CYS A 267 -17.47 -1.48 -17.01
C CYS A 267 -18.01 -0.12 -17.44
N ARG A 268 -19.19 0.25 -16.92
CA ARG A 268 -19.80 1.57 -17.10
C ARG A 268 -20.13 2.20 -15.75
N LEU A 269 -19.81 3.47 -15.59
CA LEU A 269 -20.10 4.25 -14.39
C LEU A 269 -21.37 5.07 -14.65
N HIS A 270 -22.47 4.72 -13.97
CA HIS A 270 -23.73 5.45 -14.07
C HIS A 270 -23.90 6.33 -12.83
N PHE A 271 -23.18 7.46 -12.79
CA PHE A 271 -23.15 8.38 -11.65
C PHE A 271 -24.04 9.61 -11.84
N ASN A 272 -24.79 9.66 -12.95
CA ASN A 272 -25.68 10.75 -13.33
C ASN A 272 -26.94 10.90 -12.46
N SER A 273 -27.14 10.03 -11.45
CA SER A 273 -28.30 10.05 -10.57
C SER A 273 -27.91 9.85 -9.10
N ALA A 274 -28.81 10.18 -8.17
CA ALA A 274 -28.55 10.07 -6.73
C ALA A 274 -28.17 8.64 -6.29
N GLN A 275 -28.74 7.61 -6.93
CA GLN A 275 -28.30 6.23 -6.79
C GLN A 275 -27.25 5.94 -7.86
N LYS A 276 -26.06 5.55 -7.43
CA LYS A 276 -24.96 5.18 -8.34
C LYS A 276 -25.08 3.72 -8.74
N TYR A 277 -24.72 3.42 -9.98
CA TYR A 277 -24.65 2.05 -10.46
C TYR A 277 -23.32 1.78 -11.17
N LEU A 278 -22.82 0.57 -11.00
CA LEU A 278 -21.72 0.01 -11.77
C LEU A 278 -22.31 -0.97 -12.80
N GLY A 279 -22.08 -0.71 -14.08
CA GLY A 279 -22.41 -1.63 -15.16
C GLY A 279 -21.29 -2.64 -15.36
N LEU A 280 -21.55 -3.93 -15.10
CA LEU A 280 -20.60 -5.03 -15.22
C LEU A 280 -20.97 -5.90 -16.43
N PHE A 281 -19.96 -6.51 -17.07
CA PHE A 281 -20.15 -7.34 -18.26
C PHE A 281 -19.76 -8.80 -18.01
N GLY A 282 -20.67 -9.71 -18.37
CA GLY A 282 -20.43 -11.16 -18.37
C GLY A 282 -19.89 -11.68 -19.70
N ALA A 283 -19.76 -13.01 -19.81
CA ALA A 283 -19.31 -13.68 -21.03
C ALA A 283 -20.26 -13.47 -22.23
N ASP A 284 -21.54 -13.24 -21.95
CA ASP A 284 -22.58 -12.90 -22.92
C ASP A 284 -22.52 -11.44 -23.40
N LYS A 285 -21.60 -10.63 -22.85
CA LYS A 285 -21.41 -9.20 -23.11
C LYS A 285 -22.64 -8.34 -22.80
N ASN A 286 -23.60 -8.87 -22.03
CA ASN A 286 -24.72 -8.09 -21.54
C ASN A 286 -24.29 -7.27 -20.33
N GLU A 287 -24.83 -6.06 -20.23
CA GLU A 287 -24.60 -5.17 -19.11
C GLU A 287 -25.55 -5.51 -17.96
N GLU A 288 -24.99 -5.85 -16.80
CA GLU A 288 -25.71 -5.91 -15.53
C GLU A 288 -25.41 -4.65 -14.71
N LYS A 289 -26.44 -3.89 -14.36
CA LYS A 289 -26.31 -2.69 -13.51
C LYS A 289 -26.47 -3.06 -12.05
N VAL A 290 -25.40 -2.98 -11.28
CA VAL A 290 -25.42 -3.22 -9.82
C VAL A 290 -25.39 -1.88 -9.07
N PRO A 291 -26.26 -1.67 -8.06
CA PRO A 291 -26.24 -0.45 -7.27
C PRO A 291 -25.00 -0.41 -6.38
N ILE A 292 -24.38 0.77 -6.26
CA ILE A 292 -23.29 1.03 -5.32
C ILE A 292 -23.63 2.24 -4.45
N LYS A 293 -23.26 2.19 -3.16
CA LYS A 293 -23.44 3.31 -2.22
C LYS A 293 -22.28 4.29 -2.22
N GLY A 294 -21.10 3.83 -2.62
CA GLY A 294 -19.87 4.63 -2.69
C GLY A 294 -18.81 3.95 -3.55
N LEU A 295 -17.74 4.66 -3.86
CA LEU A 295 -16.68 4.17 -4.76
C LEU A 295 -15.92 2.96 -4.20
N ASP A 296 -15.81 2.83 -2.87
CA ASP A 296 -15.17 1.69 -2.23
C ASP A 296 -15.86 0.35 -2.55
N GLU A 297 -17.16 0.37 -2.85
CA GLU A 297 -17.89 -0.85 -3.21
C GLU A 297 -17.44 -1.42 -4.58
N ILE A 298 -16.74 -0.64 -5.41
CA ILE A 298 -16.14 -1.13 -6.67
C ILE A 298 -15.16 -2.27 -6.39
N TYR A 299 -14.44 -2.25 -5.25
CA TYR A 299 -13.49 -3.31 -4.88
C TYR A 299 -14.17 -4.68 -4.67
N GLN A 300 -15.46 -4.70 -4.29
CA GLN A 300 -16.22 -5.95 -4.13
C GLN A 300 -16.40 -6.70 -5.46
N TYR A 301 -16.26 -5.99 -6.59
CA TYR A 301 -16.41 -6.54 -7.93
C TYR A 301 -15.06 -6.80 -8.62
N THR A 302 -13.95 -6.82 -7.86
CA THR A 302 -12.57 -7.04 -8.35
C THR A 302 -12.45 -8.24 -9.29
N GLU A 303 -12.95 -9.40 -8.86
CA GLU A 303 -12.82 -10.64 -9.64
C GLU A 303 -13.68 -10.60 -10.91
N ARG A 304 -14.85 -9.94 -10.86
CA ARG A 304 -15.70 -9.76 -12.05
C ARG A 304 -15.04 -8.84 -13.08
N LEU A 305 -14.50 -7.71 -12.64
CA LEU A 305 -13.79 -6.76 -13.51
C LEU A 305 -12.58 -7.41 -14.19
N ARG A 306 -11.83 -8.25 -13.46
CA ARG A 306 -10.71 -9.03 -14.03
C ARG A 306 -11.19 -10.06 -15.03
N ALA A 307 -12.24 -10.82 -14.70
CA ALA A 307 -12.81 -11.81 -15.60
C ALA A 307 -13.28 -11.19 -16.92
N THR A 308 -13.88 -9.99 -16.88
CA THR A 308 -14.32 -9.26 -18.08
C THR A 308 -13.18 -9.01 -19.06
N VAL A 309 -11.99 -8.64 -18.58
CA VAL A 309 -10.80 -8.47 -19.45
C VAL A 309 -10.41 -9.79 -20.12
N GLY A 310 -10.47 -10.89 -19.37
CA GLY A 310 -10.19 -12.24 -19.89
C GLY A 310 -11.15 -12.72 -20.98
N PHE A 311 -12.32 -12.10 -21.17
CA PHE A 311 -13.20 -12.40 -22.30
C PHE A 311 -12.78 -11.73 -23.62
N TYR A 312 -11.79 -10.83 -23.59
CA TYR A 312 -11.36 -10.03 -24.74
C TYR A 312 -9.90 -10.26 -25.17
N GLU A 313 -9.18 -11.09 -24.42
CA GLU A 313 -7.89 -11.67 -24.80
C GLU A 313 -8.10 -13.01 -25.52
#